data_AF-A0A9D4W9S2-F1
#
_entry.id   AF-A0A9D4W9S2-F1
#
_cell.length_a   1.000
_cell.length_b   1.000
_cell.length_c   1.000
_cell.angle_alpha   90.00
_cell.angle_beta   90.00
_cell.angle_gamma   90.00
#
_symmetry.space_group_name_H-M   'P 1'
#
loop_
_entity.id
_entity.type
_entity.pdbx_description
1 polymer ?
#
loop_
_entity_poly.entity_id
_entity_poly.type
_entity_poly.pdbx_seq_one_letter_code
_entity_poly.pdbx_strand_id
1 'polypeptide(L)'
;MASLVTNFSGFVLFFPIGIHRLLSSSSFYLQNPSHFRSKLWYFSDPKWKNLDLYLLLIALPLASFSEFFLFLSFSHHPTYRFSFFQQSFAVLAFWVLIILIILIEYVNSFSVTESFVFLFGGVVFLMEYSVMDKGISGVAGVVYGLLGGLTLVCAFTCFYLAVKPTAFFAEFLLSSGLVFKGTWLLQIGFSLYTNTFGLKGCQKISIMSLTPQMENVDILCDLDEDSLRGAAMMELLFILHAIVVLILGFGLFGVLASKRNLRCGEVKGPLLSELESTSGRMCDLEMG
;
A
#
# COMPACT_ATOMS: atom_id res chain seq x y z
N MET A 1 0.59 -17.65 -1.34
CA MET A 1 -0.20 -18.42 -2.33
C MET A 1 -1.29 -17.57 -2.93
N ALA A 2 -1.56 -17.72 -4.22
CA ALA A 2 -2.61 -17.02 -4.93
C ALA A 2 -3.96 -17.75 -4.75
N SER A 3 -4.86 -17.16 -3.98
CA SER A 3 -6.26 -17.59 -3.83
C SER A 3 -7.16 -16.36 -3.73
N LEU A 4 -8.45 -16.50 -3.98
CA LEU A 4 -9.38 -15.37 -3.80
C LEU A 4 -9.30 -14.82 -2.36
N VAL A 5 -9.21 -15.70 -1.36
CA VAL A 5 -9.15 -15.32 0.06
C VAL A 5 -7.87 -14.56 0.39
N THR A 6 -6.72 -14.98 -0.14
CA THR A 6 -5.43 -14.31 0.11
C THR A 6 -5.34 -12.96 -0.60
N ASN A 7 -5.81 -12.89 -1.85
CA ASN A 7 -5.89 -11.62 -2.59
C ASN A 7 -6.87 -10.64 -1.91
N PHE A 8 -8.03 -11.13 -1.44
CA PHE A 8 -8.99 -10.32 -0.68
C PHE A 8 -8.44 -9.88 0.68
N SER A 9 -7.77 -10.77 1.41
CA SER A 9 -7.09 -10.43 2.67
C SER A 9 -6.02 -9.37 2.46
N GLY A 10 -5.22 -9.49 1.39
CA GLY A 10 -4.25 -8.47 1.00
C GLY A 10 -4.89 -7.11 0.72
N PHE A 11 -6.02 -7.08 0.02
CA PHE A 11 -6.81 -5.85 -0.18
C PHE A 11 -7.23 -5.23 1.16
N VAL A 12 -7.85 -6.02 2.04
CA VAL A 12 -8.33 -5.54 3.35
C VAL A 12 -7.21 -4.99 4.22
N LEU A 13 -5.96 -5.46 4.06
CA LEU A 13 -4.81 -4.94 4.81
C LEU A 13 -4.20 -3.70 4.12
N PHE A 14 -3.81 -3.79 2.84
CA PHE A 14 -3.05 -2.71 2.19
C PHE A 14 -3.89 -1.46 1.89
N PHE A 15 -5.17 -1.62 1.57
CA PHE A 15 -6.01 -0.49 1.15
C PHE A 15 -6.31 0.50 2.29
N PRO A 16 -6.80 0.07 3.48
CA PRO A 16 -7.02 0.99 4.61
C PRO A 16 -5.73 1.68 5.07
N ILE A 17 -4.62 0.94 5.15
CA ILE A 17 -3.31 1.48 5.53
C ILE A 17 -2.89 2.58 4.56
N GLY A 18 -2.98 2.32 3.25
CA GLY A 18 -2.61 3.29 2.22
C GLY A 18 -3.45 4.57 2.32
N ILE A 19 -4.76 4.45 2.54
CA ILE A 19 -5.65 5.60 2.71
C ILE A 19 -5.34 6.37 4.00
N HIS A 20 -5.19 5.66 5.12
CA HIS A 20 -4.90 6.29 6.41
C HIS A 20 -3.58 7.07 6.37
N ARG A 21 -2.55 6.48 5.74
CA ARG A 21 -1.26 7.12 5.52
C ARG A 21 -1.36 8.33 4.58
N LEU A 22 -2.10 8.21 3.47
CA LEU A 22 -2.30 9.30 2.52
C LEU A 22 -3.01 10.49 3.17
N LEU A 23 -4.07 10.24 3.94
CA LEU A 23 -4.83 11.28 4.65
C LEU A 23 -3.98 11.95 5.74
N SER A 24 -3.26 11.16 6.52
CA SER A 24 -2.44 11.66 7.63
C SER A 24 -1.26 12.49 7.14
N SER A 25 -0.51 11.99 6.14
CA SER A 25 0.61 12.71 5.52
C SER A 25 0.17 14.00 4.84
N SER A 26 -0.93 13.97 4.08
CA SER A 26 -1.50 15.15 3.43
C SER A 26 -1.96 16.19 4.44
N SER A 27 -2.64 15.76 5.52
CA SER A 27 -3.08 16.66 6.59
C SER A 27 -1.90 17.29 7.33
N PHE A 28 -0.83 16.54 7.57
CA PHE A 28 0.38 17.04 8.23
C PHE A 28 1.16 18.02 7.34
N TYR A 29 1.31 17.71 6.05
CA TYR A 29 1.95 18.60 5.09
C TYR A 29 1.21 19.94 4.95
N LEU A 30 -0.12 19.90 4.87
CA LEU A 30 -0.95 21.10 4.80
C LEU A 30 -1.00 21.91 6.11
N GLN A 31 -0.58 21.33 7.25
CA GLN A 31 -0.45 22.06 8.51
C GLN A 31 0.81 22.91 8.54
N ASN A 32 1.95 22.29 8.27
CA ASN A 32 3.26 22.92 8.39
C ASN A 32 4.17 22.41 7.26
N PRO A 33 4.14 23.02 6.06
CA PRO A 33 4.91 22.53 4.93
C PRO A 33 6.43 22.62 5.16
N SER A 34 6.89 23.61 5.93
CA SER A 34 8.31 23.81 6.25
C SER A 34 8.88 22.79 7.24
N HIS A 35 8.04 22.21 8.09
CA HIS A 35 8.42 21.21 9.09
C HIS A 35 7.95 19.80 8.74
N PHE A 36 7.53 19.59 7.49
CA PHE A 36 7.07 18.27 7.07
C PHE A 36 8.20 17.25 7.14
N ARG A 37 7.93 16.15 7.84
CA ARG A 37 8.76 14.96 7.88
C ARG A 37 7.88 13.73 7.74
N SER A 38 8.21 12.89 6.76
CA SER A 38 7.55 11.62 6.53
C SER A 38 7.83 10.67 7.68
N LYS A 39 6.80 9.92 8.08
CA LYS A 39 6.87 8.82 9.05
C LYS A 39 6.32 7.57 8.39
N LEU A 40 6.93 6.42 8.65
CA LEU A 40 6.44 5.16 8.09
C LEU A 40 5.05 4.80 8.63
N TRP A 41 4.73 5.24 9.85
CA TRP A 41 3.41 5.14 10.46
C TRP A 41 3.00 6.44 11.15
N TYR A 42 1.75 6.85 10.96
CA TYR A 42 1.18 8.04 11.59
C TYR A 42 0.24 7.62 12.73
N PHE A 43 0.71 7.67 13.97
CA PHE A 43 -0.15 7.42 15.12
C PHE A 43 -1.20 8.53 15.25
N SER A 44 -2.47 8.13 15.25
CA SER A 44 -3.60 9.06 15.40
C SER A 44 -4.22 8.90 16.78
N ASP A 45 -4.44 10.03 17.47
CA ASP A 45 -5.30 10.08 18.65
C ASP A 45 -6.77 10.30 18.23
N PRO A 46 -7.75 9.58 18.81
CA PRO A 46 -7.64 8.52 19.82
C PRO A 46 -7.14 7.16 19.27
N LYS A 47 -6.55 6.34 20.16
CA LYS A 47 -5.88 5.04 19.85
C LYS A 47 -6.68 4.05 18.97
N TRP A 48 -8.01 4.13 18.95
CA TRP A 48 -8.90 3.34 18.07
C TRP A 48 -8.70 3.62 16.58
N LYS A 49 -8.06 4.73 16.22
CA LYS A 49 -7.67 5.00 14.82
C LYS A 49 -6.47 4.18 14.36
N ASN A 50 -5.77 3.50 15.27
CA ASN A 50 -4.62 2.64 14.96
C ASN A 50 -5.02 1.15 14.87
N LEU A 51 -6.31 0.84 14.69
CA LEU A 51 -6.79 -0.54 14.55
C LEU A 51 -6.10 -1.29 13.42
N ASP A 52 -5.77 -0.61 12.32
CA ASP A 52 -5.03 -1.19 11.20
C ASP A 52 -3.68 -1.76 11.66
N LEU A 53 -2.97 -1.07 12.56
CA LEU A 53 -1.68 -1.53 13.09
C LEU A 53 -1.84 -2.76 13.97
N TYR A 54 -2.85 -2.78 14.85
CA TYR A 54 -3.13 -3.92 15.72
C TYR A 54 -3.61 -5.14 14.93
N LEU A 55 -4.42 -4.91 13.89
CA LEU A 55 -4.87 -5.96 12.98
C LEU A 55 -3.68 -6.59 12.26
N LEU A 56 -2.75 -5.79 11.75
CA LEU A 56 -1.54 -6.30 11.10
C LEU A 56 -0.64 -7.05 12.09
N LEU A 57 -0.47 -6.53 13.30
CA LEU A 57 0.35 -7.17 14.34
C LEU A 57 -0.10 -8.61 14.64
N ILE A 58 -1.41 -8.89 14.54
CA ILE A 58 -2.00 -10.22 14.74
C ILE A 58 -2.05 -11.02 13.43
N ALA A 59 -2.40 -10.39 12.30
CA ALA A 59 -2.62 -11.07 11.03
C ALA A 59 -1.32 -11.56 10.38
N LEU A 60 -0.26 -10.76 10.38
CA LEU A 60 1.04 -11.13 9.79
C LEU A 60 1.70 -12.38 10.37
N PRO A 61 1.81 -12.56 11.71
CA PRO A 61 2.40 -13.76 12.26
C PRO A 61 1.51 -14.97 11.98
N LEU A 62 0.18 -14.81 12.03
CA LEU A 62 -0.76 -15.88 11.70
C LEU A 62 -0.62 -16.33 10.24
N ALA A 63 -0.48 -15.36 9.32
CA ALA A 63 -0.23 -15.62 7.91
C ALA A 63 1.12 -16.33 7.71
N SER A 64 2.20 -15.86 8.34
CA SER A 64 3.50 -16.54 8.25
C SER A 64 3.44 -17.95 8.81
N PHE A 65 2.86 -18.16 9.99
CA PHE A 65 2.77 -19.50 10.57
C PHE A 65 1.97 -20.43 9.67
N SER A 66 0.87 -19.96 9.07
CA SER A 66 0.09 -20.78 8.15
C SER A 66 0.91 -21.19 6.91
N GLU A 67 1.70 -20.29 6.33
CA GLU A 67 2.60 -20.62 5.20
C GLU A 67 3.75 -21.54 5.61
N PHE A 68 4.29 -21.38 6.83
CA PHE A 68 5.28 -22.28 7.39
C PHE A 68 4.73 -23.69 7.65
N PHE A 69 3.49 -23.80 8.12
CA PHE A 69 2.80 -25.10 8.25
C PHE A 69 2.55 -25.74 6.89
N LEU A 70 2.18 -24.96 5.87
CA LEU A 70 2.04 -25.46 4.50
C LEU A 70 3.37 -25.97 3.95
N PHE A 71 4.48 -25.27 4.23
CA PHE A 71 5.83 -25.75 3.93
C PHE A 71 6.13 -27.12 4.59
N LEU A 72 5.71 -27.33 5.84
CA LEU A 72 5.88 -28.60 6.55
C LEU A 72 4.99 -29.72 5.97
N SER A 73 3.77 -29.38 5.55
CA SER A 73 2.80 -30.35 5.01
C SER A 73 3.13 -30.81 3.58
N PHE A 74 3.63 -29.92 2.72
CA PHE A 74 3.98 -30.26 1.34
C PHE A 74 5.43 -30.78 1.24
N SER A 75 5.63 -32.07 1.54
CA SER A 75 6.95 -32.72 1.54
C SER A 75 7.41 -33.26 0.16
N HIS A 76 6.50 -33.39 -0.81
CA HIS A 76 6.76 -34.19 -2.02
C HIS A 76 7.42 -33.44 -3.20
N HIS A 77 7.48 -32.10 -3.22
CA HIS A 77 8.11 -31.33 -4.30
C HIS A 77 9.04 -30.21 -3.77
N PRO A 78 10.35 -30.26 -4.05
CA PRO A 78 11.34 -29.35 -3.43
C PRO A 78 11.23 -27.88 -3.90
N THR A 79 10.78 -27.64 -5.12
CA THR A 79 10.61 -26.29 -5.70
C THR A 79 9.50 -25.50 -5.00
N TYR A 80 8.33 -26.12 -4.82
CA TYR A 80 7.23 -25.54 -4.06
C TYR A 80 7.62 -25.28 -2.61
N ARG A 81 8.29 -26.24 -1.98
CA ARG A 81 8.75 -26.15 -0.60
C ARG A 81 9.66 -24.94 -0.37
N PHE A 82 10.63 -24.68 -1.25
CA PHE A 82 11.51 -23.52 -1.12
C PHE A 82 10.77 -22.18 -1.27
N SER A 83 9.80 -22.12 -2.21
CA SER A 83 8.97 -20.91 -2.41
C SER A 83 8.12 -20.57 -1.18
N PHE A 84 7.49 -21.56 -0.54
CA PHE A 84 6.72 -21.36 0.69
C PHE A 84 7.55 -20.83 1.86
N PHE A 85 8.77 -21.36 2.01
CA PHE A 85 9.69 -20.89 3.05
C PHE A 85 10.10 -19.42 2.81
N GLN A 86 10.41 -19.07 1.57
CA GLN A 86 10.80 -17.71 1.21
C GLN A 86 9.64 -16.72 1.40
N GLN A 87 8.41 -17.11 1.06
CA GLN A 87 7.21 -16.31 1.27
C GLN A 87 6.93 -16.10 2.77
N SER A 88 6.98 -17.16 3.58
CA SER A 88 6.82 -17.05 5.03
C SER A 88 7.86 -16.11 5.65
N PHE A 89 9.12 -16.17 5.19
CA PHE A 89 10.17 -15.28 5.67
C PHE A 89 9.92 -13.82 5.29
N ALA A 90 9.44 -13.54 4.07
CA ALA A 90 9.08 -12.19 3.66
C ALA A 90 7.92 -11.61 4.50
N VAL A 91 6.89 -12.43 4.79
CA VAL A 91 5.77 -12.03 5.68
C VAL A 91 6.25 -11.77 7.11
N LEU A 92 7.16 -12.60 7.65
CA LEU A 92 7.80 -12.35 8.95
C LEU A 92 8.61 -11.06 8.96
N ALA A 93 9.30 -10.73 7.88
CA ALA A 93 10.09 -9.50 7.79
C ALA A 93 9.19 -8.25 7.92
N PHE A 94 7.99 -8.27 7.33
CA PHE A 94 6.97 -7.23 7.56
C PHE A 94 6.48 -7.20 9.01
N TRP A 95 6.33 -8.35 9.68
CA TRP A 95 5.98 -8.38 11.10
C TRP A 95 7.07 -7.76 11.98
N VAL A 96 8.33 -8.09 11.72
CA VAL A 96 9.48 -7.48 12.41
C VAL A 96 9.53 -5.98 12.17
N LEU A 97 9.22 -5.52 10.96
CA LEU A 97 9.12 -4.09 10.64
C LEU A 97 8.07 -3.40 11.51
N ILE A 98 6.91 -4.02 11.73
CA ILE A 98 5.86 -3.45 12.60
C ILE A 98 6.33 -3.38 14.05
N ILE A 99 6.95 -4.44 14.57
CA ILE A 99 7.52 -4.42 15.93
C ILE A 99 8.55 -3.30 16.06
N LEU A 100 9.42 -3.15 15.05
CA LEU A 100 10.43 -2.10 15.02
C LEU A 100 9.77 -0.71 15.08
N ILE A 101 8.72 -0.46 14.31
CA ILE A 101 7.96 0.80 14.36
C ILE A 101 7.40 1.06 15.76
N ILE A 102 6.76 0.06 16.38
CA ILE A 102 6.18 0.19 17.74
C ILE A 102 7.27 0.43 18.78
N LEU A 103 8.38 -0.30 18.70
CA LEU A 103 9.50 -0.18 19.63
C LEU A 103 10.11 1.22 19.58
N ILE A 104 10.27 1.78 18.38
CA ILE A 104 10.84 3.11 18.18
C ILE A 104 9.92 4.20 18.73
N GLU A 105 8.61 4.05 18.54
CA GLU A 105 7.62 4.95 19.13
C GLU A 105 7.70 4.93 20.67
N TYR A 106 7.86 3.73 21.26
CA TYR A 106 7.95 3.59 22.72
C TYR A 106 9.26 4.11 23.33
N VAL A 107 10.38 3.91 22.63
CA VAL A 107 11.72 4.28 23.12
C VAL A 107 11.97 5.80 22.99
N ASN A 108 11.12 6.53 22.25
CA ASN A 108 10.99 8.00 22.20
C ASN A 108 12.31 8.80 22.10
N SER A 109 13.35 8.22 21.50
CA SER A 109 14.67 8.85 21.40
C SER A 109 15.28 8.59 20.03
N PHE A 110 15.58 9.71 19.36
CA PHE A 110 16.35 9.87 18.12
C PHE A 110 15.60 9.99 16.78
N SER A 111 15.78 11.18 16.21
CA SER A 111 15.50 11.54 14.81
C SER A 111 16.26 10.67 13.79
N VAL A 112 17.37 10.03 14.19
CA VAL A 112 18.18 9.11 13.35
C VAL A 112 17.42 7.81 13.04
N THR A 113 16.42 7.47 13.86
CA THR A 113 15.75 6.17 13.80
C THR A 113 14.71 6.08 12.68
N GLU A 114 14.11 7.19 12.24
CA GLU A 114 13.11 7.18 11.15
C GLU A 114 13.73 6.77 9.80
N SER A 115 14.92 7.28 9.47
CA SER A 115 15.65 6.88 8.26
C SER A 115 15.99 5.38 8.26
N PHE A 116 16.33 4.82 9.42
CA PHE A 116 16.59 3.39 9.57
C PHE A 116 15.33 2.54 9.32
N VAL A 117 14.17 2.99 9.81
CA VAL A 117 12.87 2.34 9.57
C VAL A 117 12.49 2.34 8.09
N PHE A 118 12.72 3.45 7.38
CA PHE A 118 12.50 3.51 5.94
C PHE A 118 13.47 2.62 5.16
N LEU A 119 14.73 2.56 5.56
CA LEU A 119 15.72 1.67 4.96
C LEU A 119 15.30 0.20 5.14
N PHE A 120 14.94 -0.18 6.36
CA PHE A 120 14.45 -1.53 6.67
C PHE A 120 13.16 -1.83 5.88
N GLY A 121 12.22 -0.89 5.82
CA GLY A 121 11.01 -1.01 5.00
C GLY A 121 11.31 -1.23 3.51
N GLY A 122 12.29 -0.52 2.95
CA GLY A 122 12.75 -0.72 1.57
C GLY A 122 13.32 -2.12 1.35
N VAL A 123 14.14 -2.63 2.28
CA VAL A 123 14.68 -4.01 2.23
C VAL A 123 13.56 -5.04 2.30
N VAL A 124 12.56 -4.84 3.15
CA VAL A 124 11.40 -5.75 3.26
C VAL A 124 10.59 -5.78 1.96
N PHE A 125 10.37 -4.63 1.29
CA PHE A 125 9.73 -4.61 -0.03
C PHE A 125 10.58 -5.30 -1.11
N LEU A 126 11.90 -5.18 -1.07
CA LEU A 126 12.78 -5.93 -1.99
C LEU A 126 12.74 -7.45 -1.72
N MET A 127 12.65 -7.86 -0.46
CA MET A 127 12.45 -9.26 -0.10
C MET A 127 11.14 -9.77 -0.68
N GLU A 128 10.05 -9.01 -0.52
CA GLU A 128 8.76 -9.34 -1.10
C GLU A 128 8.85 -9.49 -2.63
N TYR A 129 9.41 -8.50 -3.33
CA TYR A 129 9.64 -8.55 -4.78
C TYR A 129 10.37 -9.83 -5.21
N SER A 130 11.39 -10.23 -4.47
CA SER A 130 12.21 -11.42 -4.75
C SER A 130 11.44 -12.74 -4.61
N VAL A 131 10.26 -12.74 -3.99
CA VAL A 131 9.39 -13.92 -3.87
C VAL A 131 8.29 -13.93 -4.95
N MET A 132 7.86 -12.77 -5.47
CA MET A 132 6.70 -12.67 -6.36
C MET A 132 6.91 -13.27 -7.77
N ASP A 133 8.15 -13.42 -8.21
CA ASP A 133 8.51 -13.86 -9.57
C ASP A 133 8.70 -15.39 -9.72
N LYS A 134 8.74 -16.13 -8.60
CA LYS A 134 9.17 -17.53 -8.60
C LYS A 134 8.00 -18.50 -8.83
N GLY A 135 7.79 -18.90 -10.08
CA GLY A 135 7.07 -20.15 -10.42
C GLY A 135 5.65 -19.98 -10.98
N ILE A 136 5.31 -18.83 -11.56
CA ILE A 136 4.02 -18.62 -12.23
C ILE A 136 4.28 -18.15 -13.67
N SER A 137 3.93 -18.99 -14.64
CA SER A 137 3.99 -18.68 -16.08
C SER A 137 2.62 -18.27 -16.64
N GLY A 138 2.62 -17.73 -17.86
CA GLY A 138 1.41 -17.27 -18.57
C GLY A 138 0.84 -15.94 -18.04
N VAL A 139 -0.46 -15.73 -18.22
CA VAL A 139 -1.17 -14.48 -17.86
C VAL A 139 -1.04 -14.14 -16.36
N ALA A 140 -1.03 -15.16 -15.49
CA ALA A 140 -0.84 -14.93 -14.06
C ALA A 140 0.58 -14.40 -13.75
N GLY A 141 1.60 -14.85 -14.48
CA GLY A 141 2.97 -14.35 -14.37
C GLY A 141 3.07 -12.86 -14.70
N VAL A 142 2.41 -12.41 -15.78
CA VAL A 142 2.34 -10.98 -16.15
C VAL A 142 1.69 -10.16 -15.03
N VAL A 143 0.57 -10.64 -14.50
CA VAL A 143 -0.21 -9.94 -13.48
C VAL A 143 0.53 -9.83 -12.14
N TYR A 144 1.17 -10.90 -11.70
CA TYR A 144 2.02 -10.89 -10.50
C TYR A 144 3.35 -10.15 -10.73
N GLY A 145 3.88 -10.15 -11.95
CA GLY A 145 5.03 -9.36 -12.35
C GLY A 145 4.77 -7.85 -12.28
N LEU A 146 3.61 -7.38 -12.75
CA LEU A 146 3.17 -5.98 -12.59
C LEU A 146 3.07 -5.58 -11.11
N LEU A 147 2.53 -6.48 -10.28
CA LEU A 147 2.48 -6.26 -8.82
C LEU A 147 3.87 -6.27 -8.18
N GLY A 148 4.80 -7.09 -8.69
CA GLY A 148 6.22 -7.05 -8.33
C GLY A 148 6.86 -5.71 -8.69
N GLY A 149 6.63 -5.22 -9.91
CA GLY A 149 7.08 -3.89 -10.34
C GLY A 149 6.58 -2.77 -9.44
N LEU A 150 5.30 -2.82 -9.05
CA LEU A 150 4.73 -1.88 -8.08
C LEU A 150 5.39 -1.97 -6.70
N THR A 151 5.70 -3.17 -6.25
CA THR A 151 6.41 -3.42 -4.98
C THR A 151 7.82 -2.83 -5.01
N LEU A 152 8.49 -2.92 -6.15
CA LEU A 152 9.80 -2.33 -6.39
C LEU A 152 9.74 -0.79 -6.41
N VAL A 153 8.69 -0.19 -6.96
CA VAL A 153 8.44 1.26 -6.82
C VAL A 153 8.29 1.64 -5.34
N CYS A 154 7.50 0.89 -4.56
CA CYS A 154 7.39 1.11 -3.11
C CYS A 154 8.76 1.00 -2.41
N ALA A 155 9.59 0.01 -2.76
CA ALA A 155 10.94 -0.12 -2.21
C ALA A 155 11.82 1.12 -2.49
N PHE A 156 11.84 1.59 -3.74
CA PHE A 156 12.61 2.78 -4.12
C PHE A 156 12.13 4.06 -3.42
N THR A 157 10.81 4.24 -3.29
CA THR A 157 10.27 5.37 -2.53
C THR A 157 10.65 5.29 -1.05
N CYS A 158 10.67 4.11 -0.43
CA CYS A 158 11.19 3.91 0.92
C CYS A 158 12.68 4.30 1.04
N PHE A 159 13.53 3.84 0.12
CA PHE A 159 14.95 4.23 0.13
C PHE A 159 15.15 5.73 -0.08
N TYR A 160 14.35 6.34 -0.96
CA TYR A 160 14.40 7.78 -1.17
C TYR A 160 13.99 8.55 0.08
N LEU A 161 12.95 8.10 0.80
CA LEU A 161 12.52 8.68 2.07
C LEU A 161 13.53 8.45 3.20
N ALA A 162 14.29 7.37 3.16
CA ALA A 162 15.39 7.14 4.11
C ALA A 162 16.47 8.23 4.01
N VAL A 163 16.79 8.67 2.78
CA VAL A 163 17.78 9.74 2.51
C VAL A 163 17.16 11.13 2.71
N LYS A 164 15.93 11.34 2.22
CA LYS A 164 15.24 12.63 2.25
C LYS A 164 13.81 12.48 2.81
N PRO A 165 13.66 12.41 4.14
CA PRO A 165 12.35 12.22 4.77
C PRO A 165 11.43 13.45 4.63
N THR A 166 11.94 14.61 4.19
CA THR A 166 11.13 15.81 3.93
C THR A 166 10.44 15.80 2.56
N ALA A 167 10.69 14.78 1.73
CA ALA A 167 10.12 14.71 0.40
C ALA A 167 8.66 14.22 0.41
N PHE A 168 7.71 15.17 0.46
CA PHE A 168 6.27 14.87 0.42
C PHE A 168 5.86 14.07 -0.81
N PHE A 169 6.44 14.34 -1.99
CA PHE A 169 6.09 13.61 -3.21
C PHE A 169 6.41 12.11 -3.11
N ALA A 170 7.54 11.74 -2.50
CA ALA A 170 7.90 10.34 -2.32
C ALA A 170 6.97 9.65 -1.30
N GLU A 171 6.55 10.36 -0.26
CA GLU A 171 5.55 9.89 0.70
C GLU A 171 4.16 9.68 0.06
N PHE A 172 3.76 10.62 -0.80
CA PHE A 172 2.54 10.52 -1.58
C PHE A 172 2.58 9.31 -2.53
N LEU A 173 3.67 9.13 -3.28
CA LEU A 173 3.85 7.98 -4.17
C LEU A 173 3.82 6.65 -3.40
N LEU A 174 4.49 6.57 -2.26
CA LEU A 174 4.48 5.36 -1.42
C LEU A 174 3.07 5.06 -0.92
N SER A 175 2.34 6.08 -0.46
CA SER A 175 0.96 5.92 0.03
C SER A 175 0.00 5.50 -1.09
N SER A 176 0.06 6.18 -2.25
CA SER A 176 -0.70 5.80 -3.45
C SER A 176 -0.32 4.41 -3.95
N GLY A 177 0.96 4.04 -3.87
CA GLY A 177 1.46 2.70 -4.22
C GLY A 177 0.86 1.61 -3.35
N LEU A 178 0.70 1.84 -2.04
CA LEU A 178 0.03 0.90 -1.13
C LEU A 178 -1.47 0.76 -1.43
N VAL A 179 -2.16 1.88 -1.69
CA VAL A 179 -3.58 1.86 -2.12
C VAL A 179 -3.72 1.08 -3.43
N PHE A 180 -2.84 1.36 -4.39
CA PHE A 180 -2.85 0.69 -5.68
C PHE A 180 -2.54 -0.81 -5.54
N LYS A 181 -1.58 -1.18 -4.70
CA LYS A 181 -1.23 -2.57 -4.42
C LYS A 181 -2.42 -3.33 -3.82
N GLY A 182 -3.11 -2.75 -2.84
CA GLY A 182 -4.30 -3.34 -2.24
C GLY A 182 -5.45 -3.53 -3.25
N THR A 183 -5.79 -2.47 -3.99
CA THR A 183 -6.87 -2.53 -5.01
C THR A 183 -6.53 -3.43 -6.18
N TRP A 184 -5.26 -3.49 -6.60
CA TRP A 184 -4.80 -4.42 -7.62
C TRP A 184 -4.92 -5.87 -7.15
N LEU A 185 -4.52 -6.20 -5.91
CA LEU A 185 -4.74 -7.54 -5.35
C LEU A 185 -6.22 -7.96 -5.42
N LEU A 186 -7.15 -7.05 -5.12
CA LEU A 186 -8.58 -7.31 -5.30
C LEU A 186 -8.95 -7.59 -6.77
N GLN A 187 -8.41 -6.78 -7.69
CA GLN A 187 -8.60 -6.95 -9.14
C GLN A 187 -8.08 -8.30 -9.63
N ILE A 188 -6.90 -8.72 -9.18
CA ILE A 188 -6.33 -10.04 -9.47
C ILE A 188 -7.26 -11.14 -8.95
N GLY A 189 -7.70 -11.02 -7.69
CA GLY A 189 -8.63 -11.95 -7.06
C GLY A 189 -9.89 -12.15 -7.89
N PHE A 190 -10.54 -11.06 -8.32
CA PHE A 190 -11.73 -11.14 -9.16
C PHE A 190 -11.45 -11.69 -10.56
N SER A 191 -10.39 -11.22 -11.21
CA SER A 191 -10.11 -11.54 -12.63
C SER A 191 -9.61 -12.98 -12.83
N LEU A 192 -8.91 -13.55 -11.84
CA LEU A 192 -8.35 -14.90 -11.94
C LEU A 192 -9.21 -15.98 -11.27
N TYR A 193 -10.00 -15.63 -10.24
CA TYR A 193 -10.72 -16.62 -9.43
C TYR A 193 -12.25 -16.55 -9.54
N THR A 194 -12.82 -15.60 -10.29
CA THR A 194 -14.28 -15.49 -10.45
C THR A 194 -14.73 -15.63 -11.89
N ASN A 195 -15.86 -16.34 -12.11
CA ASN A 195 -16.35 -16.67 -13.44
C ASN A 195 -16.97 -15.47 -14.19
N THR A 196 -17.38 -14.42 -13.48
CA THR A 196 -18.03 -13.23 -14.06
C THR A 196 -17.05 -12.25 -14.68
N PHE A 197 -15.80 -12.24 -14.21
CA PHE A 197 -14.74 -11.34 -14.67
C PHE A 197 -13.53 -12.08 -15.28
N GLY A 198 -13.66 -13.39 -15.49
CA GLY A 198 -12.61 -14.22 -16.06
C GLY A 198 -12.28 -13.87 -17.51
N LEU A 199 -11.01 -14.02 -17.88
CA LEU A 199 -10.55 -13.85 -19.27
C LEU A 199 -11.28 -14.82 -20.20
N LYS A 200 -11.97 -14.28 -21.22
CA LYS A 200 -12.63 -15.10 -22.26
C LYS A 200 -11.58 -15.95 -22.98
N GLY A 201 -11.72 -17.27 -22.90
CA GLY A 201 -10.84 -18.26 -23.58
C GLY A 201 -9.80 -18.94 -22.67
N CYS A 202 -9.66 -18.53 -21.41
CA CYS A 202 -8.77 -19.21 -20.45
C CYS A 202 -9.57 -19.92 -19.36
N GLN A 203 -9.22 -21.18 -19.09
CA GLN A 203 -9.87 -21.95 -18.02
C GLN A 203 -9.44 -21.40 -16.65
N LYS A 204 -10.38 -21.28 -15.70
CA LYS A 204 -10.07 -20.78 -14.33
C LYS A 204 -8.95 -21.61 -13.69
N ILE A 205 -8.21 -21.02 -12.75
CA ILE A 205 -7.41 -21.79 -11.79
C ILE A 205 -8.39 -22.57 -10.91
N SER A 206 -8.71 -23.79 -11.33
CA SER A 206 -9.55 -24.72 -10.59
C SER A 206 -8.65 -25.43 -9.59
N ILE A 207 -9.06 -25.54 -8.33
CA ILE A 207 -8.40 -26.40 -7.34
C ILE A 207 -8.28 -27.85 -7.84
N MET A 208 -9.06 -28.23 -8.87
CA MET A 208 -9.02 -29.52 -9.57
C MET A 208 -7.89 -29.65 -10.62
N SER A 209 -7.25 -28.56 -11.07
CA SER A 209 -6.09 -28.62 -11.98
C SER A 209 -4.75 -28.77 -11.25
N LEU A 210 -4.75 -28.94 -9.92
CA LEU A 210 -3.65 -29.55 -9.19
C LEU A 210 -3.63 -31.07 -9.45
N THR A 211 -3.53 -31.48 -10.72
CA THR A 211 -3.07 -32.81 -11.05
C THR A 211 -1.56 -32.82 -10.76
N PRO A 212 -1.02 -33.78 -9.99
CA PRO A 212 0.34 -33.75 -9.43
C PRO A 212 1.48 -33.94 -10.46
N GLN A 213 1.27 -33.56 -11.72
CA GLN A 213 2.17 -33.90 -12.84
C GLN A 213 2.61 -32.69 -13.68
N MET A 214 2.23 -31.45 -13.33
CA MET A 214 2.76 -30.26 -13.99
C MET A 214 3.46 -29.35 -13.00
N GLU A 215 4.72 -29.05 -13.32
CA GLU A 215 5.69 -28.33 -12.49
C GLU A 215 5.35 -26.84 -12.33
N ASN A 216 4.41 -26.31 -13.12
CA ASN A 216 3.96 -24.92 -13.10
C ASN A 216 2.44 -24.85 -12.94
N VAL A 217 1.95 -23.94 -12.08
CA VAL A 217 0.52 -23.61 -11.96
C VAL A 217 0.15 -22.73 -13.15
N ASP A 218 0.01 -23.34 -14.32
CA ASP A 218 -0.38 -22.63 -15.54
C ASP A 218 -1.90 -22.43 -15.60
N ILE A 219 -2.30 -21.20 -15.93
CA ILE A 219 -3.62 -20.95 -16.50
C ILE A 219 -3.56 -21.53 -17.91
N LEU A 220 -4.13 -22.73 -18.10
CA LEU A 220 -4.24 -23.33 -19.42
C LEU A 220 -5.26 -22.51 -20.25
N CYS A 221 -4.74 -21.60 -21.06
CA CYS A 221 -5.52 -20.94 -22.10
C CYS A 221 -5.60 -21.87 -23.32
N ASP A 222 -6.78 -21.95 -23.93
CA ASP A 222 -7.06 -22.91 -25.02
C ASP A 222 -6.22 -22.60 -26.29
N LEU A 223 -5.82 -21.32 -26.45
CA LEU A 223 -4.89 -20.84 -27.47
C LEU A 223 -3.86 -19.84 -26.89
N ASP A 224 -2.65 -19.83 -27.44
CA ASP A 224 -1.58 -18.87 -27.09
C ASP A 224 -1.96 -17.41 -27.42
N GLU A 225 -2.77 -17.22 -28.46
CA GLU A 225 -3.32 -15.89 -28.82
C GLU A 225 -4.26 -15.32 -27.75
N ASP A 226 -5.03 -16.17 -27.06
CA ASP A 226 -5.92 -15.74 -25.97
C ASP A 226 -5.12 -15.35 -24.72
N SER A 227 -3.96 -15.99 -24.50
CA SER A 227 -3.01 -15.63 -23.44
C SER A 227 -2.38 -14.26 -23.70
N LEU A 228 -1.91 -14.01 -24.93
CA LEU A 228 -1.35 -12.70 -25.34
C LEU A 228 -2.38 -11.57 -25.25
N ARG A 229 -3.60 -11.81 -25.72
CA ARG A 229 -4.70 -10.84 -25.57
C ARG A 229 -5.02 -10.57 -24.10
N GLY A 230 -4.98 -11.61 -23.28
CA GLY A 230 -5.20 -11.51 -21.85
C GLY A 230 -4.15 -10.70 -21.12
N ALA A 231 -2.87 -10.93 -21.44
CA ALA A 231 -1.76 -10.16 -20.91
C ALA A 231 -1.88 -8.68 -21.27
N ALA A 232 -2.11 -8.35 -22.54
CA ALA A 232 -2.28 -6.97 -23.00
C ALA A 232 -3.47 -6.26 -22.32
N MET A 233 -4.59 -6.97 -22.12
CA MET A 233 -5.74 -6.43 -21.41
C MET A 233 -5.40 -6.10 -19.95
N MET A 234 -4.66 -6.99 -19.27
CA MET A 234 -4.26 -6.78 -17.87
C MET A 234 -3.26 -5.64 -17.72
N GLU A 235 -2.33 -5.47 -18.66
CA GLU A 235 -1.42 -4.32 -18.68
C GLU A 235 -2.17 -3.01 -18.89
N LEU A 236 -3.10 -2.95 -19.84
CA LEU A 236 -3.95 -1.76 -20.04
C LEU A 236 -4.75 -1.45 -18.78
N LEU A 237 -5.35 -2.47 -18.16
CA LEU A 237 -6.13 -2.32 -16.94
C LEU A 237 -5.26 -1.81 -15.79
N PHE A 238 -4.02 -2.30 -15.67
CA PHE A 238 -3.06 -1.84 -14.68
C PHE A 238 -2.74 -0.35 -14.85
N ILE A 239 -2.47 0.10 -16.08
CA ILE A 239 -2.20 1.51 -16.39
C ILE A 239 -3.43 2.37 -16.06
N LEU A 240 -4.62 1.96 -16.49
CA LEU A 240 -5.86 2.68 -16.20
C LEU A 240 -6.11 2.78 -14.69
N HIS A 241 -5.92 1.68 -13.96
CA HIS A 241 -6.10 1.61 -12.52
C HIS A 241 -5.09 2.51 -11.80
N ALA A 242 -3.83 2.55 -12.26
CA ALA A 242 -2.82 3.48 -11.75
C ALA A 242 -3.23 4.95 -11.95
N ILE A 243 -3.73 5.31 -13.14
CA ILE A 243 -4.24 6.67 -13.43
C ILE A 243 -5.38 7.03 -12.48
N VAL A 244 -6.35 6.13 -12.30
CA VAL A 244 -7.49 6.34 -11.39
C VAL A 244 -7.02 6.55 -9.96
N VAL A 245 -6.11 5.72 -9.44
CA VAL A 245 -5.58 5.87 -8.08
C VAL A 245 -4.84 7.19 -7.89
N LEU A 246 -4.06 7.63 -8.87
CA LEU A 246 -3.37 8.92 -8.82
C LEU A 246 -4.37 10.09 -8.84
N ILE A 247 -5.35 10.08 -9.74
CA ILE A 247 -6.39 11.12 -9.80
C ILE A 247 -7.16 11.20 -8.48
N LEU A 248 -7.57 10.06 -7.92
CA LEU A 248 -8.24 10.01 -6.62
C LEU A 248 -7.34 10.52 -5.49
N GLY A 249 -6.05 10.17 -5.51
CA GLY A 249 -5.08 10.66 -4.54
C GLY A 249 -4.90 12.18 -4.58
N PHE A 250 -4.73 12.76 -5.76
CA PHE A 250 -4.65 14.22 -5.94
C PHE A 250 -5.98 14.90 -5.61
N GLY A 251 -7.11 14.31 -5.99
CA GLY A 251 -8.44 14.81 -5.65
C GLY A 251 -8.64 14.84 -4.13
N LEU A 252 -8.24 13.80 -3.42
CA LEU A 252 -8.31 13.74 -1.95
C LEU A 252 -7.44 14.82 -1.30
N PHE A 253 -6.21 15.00 -1.80
CA PHE A 253 -5.32 16.07 -1.36
C PHE A 253 -5.95 17.45 -1.59
N GLY A 254 -6.51 17.70 -2.78
CA GLY A 254 -7.18 18.95 -3.13
C GLY A 254 -8.41 19.24 -2.26
N VAL A 255 -9.24 18.23 -2.00
CA VAL A 255 -10.40 18.35 -1.08
C VAL A 255 -9.93 18.69 0.34
N LEU A 256 -8.85 18.06 0.83
CA LEU A 256 -8.27 18.37 2.13
C LEU A 256 -7.76 19.81 2.21
N ALA A 257 -7.06 20.27 1.16
CA ALA A 257 -6.58 21.64 1.05
C ALA A 257 -7.73 22.66 1.02
N SER A 258 -8.78 22.38 0.22
CA SER A 258 -9.97 23.23 0.14
C SER A 258 -10.69 23.35 1.48
N LYS A 259 -10.91 22.23 2.18
CA LYS A 259 -11.56 22.23 3.50
C LYS A 259 -10.78 23.04 4.54
N ARG A 260 -9.45 23.01 4.50
CA ARG A 260 -8.62 23.83 5.39
C ARG A 260 -8.65 25.32 5.03
N ASN A 261 -8.60 25.66 3.74
CA ASN A 261 -8.71 27.06 3.31
C ASN A 261 -10.03 27.68 3.74
N LEU A 262 -11.14 26.95 3.63
CA LEU A 262 -12.45 27.38 4.14
C LEU A 262 -12.40 27.64 5.65
N ARG A 263 -11.86 26.69 6.43
CA ARG A 263 -11.75 26.83 7.89
C ARG A 263 -10.82 27.97 8.33
N CYS A 264 -9.76 28.25 7.58
CA CYS A 264 -8.86 29.38 7.85
C CYS A 264 -9.50 30.73 7.47
N GLY A 265 -10.25 30.78 6.36
CA GLY A 265 -11.06 31.95 5.99
C GLY A 265 -12.12 32.27 7.04
N GLU A 266 -12.75 31.24 7.61
CA GLU A 266 -13.77 31.37 8.65
C GLU A 266 -13.20 31.85 10.00
N VAL A 267 -11.94 31.52 10.34
CA VAL A 267 -11.26 32.06 11.54
C VAL A 267 -10.77 33.50 11.32
N LYS A 268 -10.43 33.87 10.08
CA LYS A 268 -10.08 35.25 9.74
C LYS A 268 -11.29 36.17 9.66
N GLY A 269 -12.48 35.68 9.27
CA GLY A 269 -13.72 36.47 9.15
C GLY A 269 -14.13 37.23 10.43
N PRO A 270 -14.22 36.59 11.61
CA PRO A 270 -14.58 37.27 12.85
C PRO A 270 -13.46 38.19 13.37
N LEU A 271 -12.19 37.76 13.30
CA LEU A 271 -11.06 38.56 13.77
C LEU A 271 -10.79 39.80 12.90
N LEU A 272 -11.02 39.74 11.58
CA LEU A 272 -10.96 40.93 10.71
C LEU A 272 -12.10 41.90 10.99
N SER A 273 -13.31 41.41 11.27
CA SER A 273 -14.44 42.28 11.63
C SER A 273 -14.22 43.01 12.97
N GLU A 274 -13.49 42.39 13.91
CA GLU A 274 -13.14 43.00 15.19
C GLU A 274 -11.98 44.01 15.07
N LEU A 275 -11.00 43.74 14.21
CA LEU A 275 -9.90 44.67 13.90
C LEU A 275 -10.38 45.89 13.09
N GLU A 276 -11.33 45.71 12.16
CA GLU A 276 -11.92 46.81 11.39
C GLU A 276 -12.83 47.69 12.25
N SER A 277 -13.59 47.10 13.18
CA SER A 277 -14.35 47.83 14.21
C SER A 277 -13.45 48.63 15.16
N THR A 278 -12.28 48.10 15.52
CA THR A 278 -11.35 48.76 16.44
C THR A 278 -10.53 49.86 15.75
N SER A 279 -10.16 49.65 14.49
CA SER A 279 -9.50 50.67 13.66
C SER A 279 -10.42 51.84 13.31
N GLY A 280 -11.73 51.61 13.15
CA GLY A 280 -12.72 52.67 12.94
C GLY A 280 -12.91 53.57 14.16
N ARG A 281 -12.85 53.02 15.38
CA ARG A 281 -13.02 53.82 16.63
C ARG A 281 -11.79 54.64 17.02
N MET A 282 -10.60 54.31 16.53
CA MET A 282 -9.41 55.14 16.79
C MET A 282 -9.33 56.39 15.91
N CYS A 283 -10.01 56.43 14.76
CA CYS A 283 -10.04 57.63 13.91
C CYS A 283 -11.03 58.71 14.39
N ASP A 284 -12.02 58.37 15.22
CA ASP A 284 -13.01 59.32 15.74
C ASP A 284 -12.60 60.01 17.06
N LEU A 285 -11.44 59.67 17.63
CA LEU A 285 -10.92 60.27 18.88
C LEU A 285 -9.80 61.31 18.64
N GLU A 286 -9.45 61.60 17.38
CA GLU A 286 -8.46 62.62 17.01
C GLU A 286 -9.07 63.88 16.35
N MET A 287 -10.40 64.05 16.39
CA MET A 287 -11.11 65.27 15.92
C MET A 287 -12.16 65.79 16.92
N GLY A 288 -11.86 65.77 18.22
CA GLY A 288 -12.68 66.40 19.27
C GLY A 288 -11.86 67.31 20.17
#